data_AF-A0A0R3KLF8-F1
#
_entry.id   AF-A0A0R3KLF8-F1
#
_cell.length_a   1.000
_cell.length_b   1.000
_cell.length_c   1.000
_cell.angle_alpha   90.00
_cell.angle_beta   90.00
_cell.angle_gamma   90.00
#
_symmetry.space_group_name_H-M   'P 1'
#
loop_
_entity.id
_entity.type
_entity.pdbx_description
1 polymer ?
#
loop_
_entity_poly.entity_id
_entity_poly.type
_entity_poly.pdbx_seq_one_letter_code
_entity_poly.pdbx_strand_id
1 'polypeptide(L)'
;MAFFKREFFKRELDPIERFENALKEKLAARQKLADRLSLAETELAEKRTAAERLAVAGAAAARLDRAEADMRAVEERTKTWRAALVEHDEQVASAERALADAKAQRDRDTMADQIEAMATAIERAAPGFDASATTLVEAVTKAALSIADATRFSNNVDAVRREVLSAADLICWELRSAAVRTRAGNANLADPSLSVSEQLLSPEVDRQLIYTLHPLLWREDGEIRRVPAFALVGLPKALLPVALQHQHVDHLNARRVQTLMHLHGSEGLGEPEADDPQLVDLDALLSEDKPSAQADVA
;
A
#
# COMPACT_ATOMS: atom_id res chain seq x y z
N MET A 1 -32.17 -2.49 -54.64
CA MET A 1 -31.51 -3.43 -53.72
C MET A 1 -30.18 -2.84 -53.30
N ALA A 2 -30.09 -2.24 -52.11
CA ALA A 2 -28.84 -1.76 -51.55
C ALA A 2 -28.46 -2.70 -50.40
N PHE A 3 -27.38 -3.45 -50.61
CA PHE A 3 -26.79 -4.33 -49.61
C PHE A 3 -26.20 -3.47 -48.49
N PHE A 4 -26.81 -3.51 -47.30
CA PHE A 4 -26.19 -3.05 -46.08
C PHE A 4 -25.03 -4.00 -45.74
N LYS A 5 -23.80 -3.57 -46.02
CA LYS A 5 -22.60 -4.12 -45.39
C LYS A 5 -22.68 -3.75 -43.91
N ARG A 6 -23.13 -4.69 -43.07
CA ARG A 6 -22.91 -4.66 -41.63
C ARG A 6 -21.41 -4.75 -41.41
N GLU A 7 -20.74 -3.61 -41.26
CA GLU A 7 -19.43 -3.60 -40.65
C GLU A 7 -19.60 -4.03 -39.19
N PHE A 8 -19.04 -5.19 -38.87
CA PHE A 8 -18.91 -5.67 -37.51
C PHE A 8 -17.97 -4.72 -36.76
N PHE A 9 -18.53 -3.71 -36.09
CA PHE A 9 -17.85 -3.01 -35.00
C PHE A 9 -17.59 -4.04 -33.89
N LYS A 10 -16.44 -4.70 -33.95
CA LYS A 10 -15.94 -5.48 -32.82
C LYS A 10 -15.52 -4.46 -31.77
N ARG A 11 -16.31 -4.33 -30.69
CA ARG A 11 -15.91 -3.62 -29.48
C ARG A 11 -14.56 -4.20 -29.06
N GLU A 12 -13.50 -3.40 -29.11
CA GLU A 12 -12.21 -3.80 -28.57
C GLU A 12 -12.41 -4.01 -27.07
N LEU A 13 -12.26 -5.26 -26.64
CA LEU A 13 -12.36 -5.61 -25.23
C LEU A 13 -11.21 -4.96 -24.48
N ASP A 14 -11.51 -4.44 -23.30
CA ASP A 14 -10.51 -3.96 -22.35
C ASP A 14 -9.54 -5.11 -22.02
N PRO A 15 -8.24 -4.86 -21.75
CA PRO A 15 -7.29 -5.93 -21.44
C PRO A 15 -7.77 -6.86 -20.31
N ILE A 16 -8.42 -6.32 -19.27
CA ILE A 16 -8.99 -7.12 -18.17
C ILE A 16 -10.13 -8.01 -18.68
N GLU A 17 -11.06 -7.46 -19.46
CA GLU A 17 -12.15 -8.24 -20.06
C GLU A 17 -11.63 -9.40 -20.93
N ARG A 18 -10.48 -9.23 -21.60
CA ARG A 18 -9.84 -10.31 -22.37
C ARG A 18 -9.33 -11.42 -21.44
N PHE A 19 -8.67 -11.07 -20.34
CA PHE A 19 -8.19 -12.05 -19.37
C PHE A 19 -9.34 -12.77 -18.66
N GLU A 20 -10.42 -12.08 -18.32
CA GLU A 20 -11.62 -12.68 -17.71
C GLU A 20 -12.29 -13.68 -18.66
N ASN A 21 -12.42 -13.33 -19.94
CA ASN A 21 -12.96 -14.24 -20.95
C ASN A 21 -12.06 -15.47 -21.14
N ALA A 22 -10.74 -15.27 -21.21
CA ALA A 22 -9.79 -16.38 -21.30
C ALA A 22 -9.86 -17.32 -20.09
N LEU A 23 -9.94 -16.78 -18.87
CA LEU A 23 -10.10 -17.56 -17.65
C LEU A 23 -11.41 -18.37 -17.68
N LYS A 24 -12.51 -17.74 -18.09
CA LYS A 24 -13.82 -18.40 -18.24
C LYS A 24 -13.76 -19.58 -19.22
N GLU A 25 -13.10 -19.41 -20.36
CA GLU A 25 -12.91 -20.48 -21.34
C GLU A 25 -12.09 -21.64 -20.77
N LYS A 26 -11.01 -21.34 -20.03
CA LYS A 26 -10.17 -22.36 -19.37
C LYS A 26 -10.93 -23.13 -18.30
N LEU A 27 -11.71 -22.44 -17.46
CA LEU A 27 -12.59 -23.06 -16.46
C LEU A 27 -13.63 -23.98 -17.10
N ALA A 28 -14.25 -23.54 -18.19
CA ALA A 28 -15.22 -24.35 -18.93
C ALA A 28 -14.58 -25.62 -19.54
N ALA A 29 -13.38 -25.49 -20.10
CA ALA A 29 -12.63 -26.63 -20.64
C ALA A 29 -12.25 -27.64 -19.54
N ARG A 30 -11.75 -27.14 -18.39
CA ARG A 30 -11.44 -27.93 -17.20
C ARG A 30 -12.68 -28.69 -16.70
N GLN A 31 -13.81 -28.01 -16.54
CA GLN A 31 -15.06 -28.64 -16.08
C GLN A 31 -15.49 -29.78 -17.00
N LYS A 32 -15.48 -29.54 -18.32
CA LYS A 32 -15.82 -30.56 -19.32
C LYS A 32 -14.90 -31.78 -19.25
N LEU A 33 -13.62 -31.59 -18.94
CA LEU A 33 -12.68 -32.69 -18.76
C LEU A 33 -12.95 -33.45 -17.46
N ALA A 34 -13.22 -32.74 -16.36
CA ALA A 34 -13.57 -33.33 -15.07
C ALA A 34 -14.85 -34.19 -15.15
N ASP A 35 -15.88 -33.71 -15.85
CA ASP A 35 -17.13 -34.45 -16.06
C ASP A 35 -16.86 -35.79 -16.79
N ARG A 36 -16.01 -35.74 -17.82
CA ARG A 36 -15.65 -36.93 -18.61
C ARG A 36 -14.74 -37.89 -17.83
N LEU A 37 -13.84 -37.37 -16.99
CA LEU A 37 -13.05 -38.17 -16.07
C LEU A 37 -13.94 -38.92 -15.08
N SER A 38 -14.95 -38.25 -14.51
CA SER A 38 -15.90 -38.88 -13.58
C SER A 38 -16.66 -40.05 -14.23
N LEU A 39 -17.08 -39.90 -15.48
CA LEU A 39 -17.69 -40.99 -16.25
C LEU A 39 -16.72 -42.16 -16.45
N ALA A 40 -15.46 -41.89 -16.80
CA ALA A 40 -14.44 -42.92 -17.00
C ALA A 40 -14.05 -43.64 -15.69
N GLU A 41 -14.04 -42.94 -14.56
CA GLU A 41 -13.82 -43.54 -13.23
C GLU A 41 -14.96 -44.44 -12.80
N THR A 42 -16.20 -44.05 -13.10
CA THR A 42 -17.39 -44.89 -12.89
C THR A 42 -17.29 -46.18 -13.73
N GLU A 43 -16.97 -46.04 -15.02
CA GLU A 43 -16.77 -47.19 -15.91
C GLU A 43 -15.64 -48.11 -15.42
N LEU A 44 -14.52 -47.55 -14.94
CA LEU A 44 -13.42 -48.32 -14.38
C LEU A 44 -13.86 -49.13 -13.15
N ALA A 45 -14.63 -48.52 -12.25
CA ALA A 45 -15.18 -49.19 -11.07
C ALA A 45 -16.12 -50.35 -11.48
N GLU A 46 -17.00 -50.13 -12.45
CA GLU A 46 -17.88 -51.17 -12.98
C GLU A 46 -17.09 -52.34 -13.59
N LYS A 47 -16.08 -52.05 -14.42
CA LYS A 47 -15.23 -53.09 -15.03
C LYS A 47 -14.45 -53.88 -13.98
N ARG A 48 -13.95 -53.21 -12.93
CA ARG A 48 -13.27 -53.87 -11.81
C ARG A 48 -14.20 -54.83 -11.07
N THR A 49 -15.41 -54.40 -10.73
CA THR A 49 -16.40 -55.28 -10.06
C THR A 49 -16.84 -56.44 -10.96
N ALA A 50 -16.96 -56.24 -12.27
CA ALA A 50 -17.28 -57.30 -13.22
C ALA A 50 -16.15 -58.34 -13.34
N ALA A 51 -14.90 -57.89 -13.42
CA ALA A 51 -13.73 -58.77 -13.44
C ALA A 51 -13.59 -59.58 -12.13
N GLU A 52 -13.82 -58.94 -10.97
CA GLU A 52 -13.82 -59.60 -9.67
C GLU A 52 -14.89 -60.69 -9.58
N ARG A 53 -16.12 -60.41 -10.03
CA ARG A 53 -17.19 -61.42 -10.07
C ARG A 53 -16.85 -62.61 -10.96
N LEU A 54 -16.21 -62.37 -12.11
CA LEU A 54 -15.77 -63.45 -13.00
C LEU A 54 -14.67 -64.30 -12.35
N ALA A 55 -13.75 -63.68 -11.62
CA ALA A 55 -12.70 -64.38 -10.89
C ALA A 55 -13.28 -65.25 -9.77
N VAL A 56 -14.20 -64.70 -8.95
CA VAL A 56 -14.88 -65.43 -7.87
C VAL A 56 -15.72 -66.60 -8.41
N ALA A 57 -16.35 -66.44 -9.57
CA ALA A 57 -17.14 -67.49 -10.22
C ALA A 57 -16.27 -68.56 -10.92
N GLY A 58 -14.94 -68.47 -10.88
CA GLY A 58 -14.05 -69.43 -11.52
C GLY A 58 -14.16 -69.44 -13.05
N ALA A 59 -14.39 -68.28 -13.66
CA ALA A 59 -14.50 -68.18 -15.11
C ALA A 59 -13.24 -68.69 -15.84
N ALA A 60 -13.42 -69.22 -17.04
CA ALA A 60 -12.31 -69.70 -17.86
C ALA A 60 -11.28 -68.59 -18.15
N ALA A 61 -9.99 -68.96 -18.23
CA ALA A 61 -8.86 -68.03 -18.38
C ALA A 61 -9.09 -66.99 -19.50
N ALA A 62 -9.50 -67.42 -20.70
CA ALA A 62 -9.75 -66.51 -21.82
C ALA A 62 -10.81 -65.43 -21.55
N ARG A 63 -11.77 -65.68 -20.64
CA ARG A 63 -12.80 -64.71 -20.24
C ARG A 63 -12.26 -63.74 -19.19
N LEU A 64 -11.38 -64.20 -18.30
CA LEU A 64 -10.67 -63.34 -17.35
C LEU A 64 -9.69 -62.41 -18.07
N ASP A 65 -8.89 -62.94 -19.01
CA ASP A 65 -7.93 -62.17 -19.79
C ASP A 65 -8.61 -61.03 -20.56
N ARG A 66 -9.78 -61.31 -21.17
CA ARG A 66 -10.55 -60.29 -21.89
C ARG A 66 -11.11 -59.21 -20.95
N ALA A 67 -11.63 -59.61 -19.78
CA ALA A 67 -12.12 -58.65 -18.79
C ALA A 67 -10.99 -57.77 -18.21
N GLU A 68 -9.80 -58.36 -18.00
CA GLU A 68 -8.62 -57.64 -17.54
C GLU A 68 -8.08 -56.67 -18.61
N ALA A 69 -8.06 -57.09 -19.88
CA ALA A 69 -7.68 -56.22 -20.99
C ALA A 69 -8.61 -55.01 -21.12
N ASP A 70 -9.94 -55.23 -21.04
CA ASP A 70 -10.93 -54.15 -21.06
C ASP A 70 -10.75 -53.20 -19.87
N MET A 71 -10.52 -53.73 -18.67
CA MET A 71 -10.26 -52.92 -17.47
C MET A 71 -9.01 -52.06 -17.62
N ARG A 72 -7.88 -52.65 -18.07
CA ARG A 72 -6.62 -51.93 -18.31
C ARG A 72 -6.78 -50.81 -19.34
N ALA A 73 -7.56 -51.04 -20.41
CA ALA A 73 -7.82 -50.02 -21.42
C ALA A 73 -8.55 -48.79 -20.83
N VAL A 74 -9.53 -49.02 -19.97
CA VAL A 74 -10.24 -47.94 -19.27
C VAL A 74 -9.33 -47.27 -18.24
N GLU A 75 -8.49 -48.03 -17.53
CA GLU A 75 -7.53 -47.51 -16.55
C GLU A 75 -6.51 -46.56 -17.18
N GLU A 76 -5.88 -46.95 -18.30
CA GLU A 76 -4.92 -46.10 -19.00
C GLU A 76 -5.58 -44.83 -19.56
N ARG A 77 -6.83 -44.94 -20.03
CA ARG A 77 -7.61 -43.76 -20.42
C ARG A 77 -7.85 -42.87 -19.21
N THR A 78 -8.37 -43.38 -18.10
CA THR A 78 -8.60 -42.59 -16.87
C THR A 78 -7.32 -41.90 -16.38
N LYS A 79 -6.18 -42.61 -16.40
CA LYS A 79 -4.87 -42.06 -16.09
C LYS A 79 -4.48 -40.90 -17.01
N THR A 80 -4.69 -41.04 -18.31
CA THR A 80 -4.47 -39.97 -19.30
C THR A 80 -5.33 -38.74 -19.00
N TRP A 81 -6.60 -38.94 -18.65
CA TRP A 81 -7.54 -37.86 -18.35
C TRP A 81 -7.20 -37.15 -17.04
N ARG A 82 -6.72 -37.88 -16.02
CA ARG A 82 -6.20 -37.27 -14.78
C ARG A 82 -4.99 -36.38 -15.06
N ALA A 83 -4.04 -36.85 -15.87
CA ALA A 83 -2.88 -36.05 -16.25
C ALA A 83 -3.28 -34.77 -16.99
N ALA A 84 -4.21 -34.87 -17.95
CA ALA A 84 -4.74 -33.70 -18.66
C ALA A 84 -5.49 -32.72 -17.74
N LEU A 85 -6.14 -33.22 -16.68
CA LEU A 85 -6.84 -32.36 -15.72
C LEU A 85 -5.86 -31.50 -14.92
N VAL A 86 -4.74 -32.09 -14.50
CA VAL A 86 -3.66 -31.36 -13.82
C VAL A 86 -3.09 -30.26 -14.72
N GLU A 87 -2.86 -30.55 -16.00
CA GLU A 87 -2.41 -29.52 -16.95
C GLU A 87 -3.42 -28.37 -17.09
N HIS A 88 -4.72 -28.69 -17.13
CA HIS A 88 -5.77 -27.67 -17.16
C HIS A 88 -5.87 -26.85 -15.86
N ASP A 89 -5.64 -27.48 -14.70
CA ASP A 89 -5.56 -26.78 -13.42
C ASP A 89 -4.40 -25.76 -13.43
N GLU A 90 -3.24 -26.14 -13.96
CA GLU A 90 -2.09 -25.24 -14.12
C GLU A 90 -2.40 -24.07 -15.08
N GLN A 91 -3.10 -24.35 -16.19
CA GLN A 91 -3.52 -23.31 -17.13
C GLN A 91 -4.51 -22.33 -16.49
N VAL A 92 -5.45 -22.81 -15.66
CA VAL A 92 -6.38 -21.96 -14.90
C VAL A 92 -5.60 -21.10 -13.92
N ALA A 93 -4.72 -21.69 -13.10
CA ALA A 93 -3.92 -20.95 -12.13
C ALA A 93 -3.03 -19.89 -12.79
N SER A 94 -2.47 -20.18 -13.98
CA SER A 94 -1.72 -19.21 -14.78
C SER A 94 -2.59 -18.04 -15.26
N ALA A 95 -3.80 -18.33 -15.76
CA ALA A 95 -4.74 -17.31 -16.21
C ALA A 95 -5.26 -16.43 -15.05
N GLU A 96 -5.48 -17.00 -13.88
CA GLU A 96 -5.88 -16.27 -12.67
C GLU A 96 -4.79 -15.30 -12.21
N ARG A 97 -3.52 -15.74 -12.19
CA ARG A 97 -2.39 -14.86 -11.88
C ARG A 97 -2.28 -13.71 -12.87
N ALA A 98 -2.37 -14.00 -14.17
CA ALA A 98 -2.32 -12.97 -15.21
C ALA A 98 -3.46 -11.94 -15.06
N LEU A 99 -4.68 -12.39 -14.70
CA LEU A 99 -5.80 -11.51 -14.43
C LEU A 99 -5.56 -10.64 -13.19
N ALA A 100 -5.04 -11.22 -12.11
CA ALA A 100 -4.71 -10.48 -10.89
C ALA A 100 -3.63 -9.42 -11.15
N ASP A 101 -2.58 -9.78 -11.89
CA ASP A 101 -1.51 -8.86 -12.27
C ASP A 101 -2.02 -7.70 -13.13
N ALA A 102 -2.91 -7.99 -14.09
CA ALA A 102 -3.53 -6.96 -14.94
C ALA A 102 -4.42 -6.00 -14.14
N LYS A 103 -5.18 -6.50 -13.16
CA LYS A 103 -5.97 -5.68 -12.25
C LYS A 103 -5.08 -4.79 -11.40
N ALA A 104 -4.05 -5.37 -10.78
CA ALA A 104 -3.09 -4.62 -9.98
C ALA A 104 -2.35 -3.55 -10.80
N GLN A 105 -2.02 -3.82 -12.07
CA GLN A 105 -1.42 -2.82 -12.95
C GLN A 105 -2.39 -1.67 -13.24
N ARG A 106 -3.66 -1.96 -13.53
CA ARG A 106 -4.67 -0.93 -13.77
C ARG A 106 -4.86 -0.02 -12.56
N ASP A 107 -4.85 -0.58 -11.37
CA ASP A 107 -4.98 0.19 -10.12
C ASP A 107 -3.78 1.13 -9.95
N ARG A 108 -2.55 0.63 -10.20
CA ARG A 108 -1.33 1.45 -10.21
C ARG A 108 -1.37 2.55 -11.26
N ASP A 109 -1.82 2.25 -12.47
CA ASP A 109 -1.94 3.24 -13.55
C ASP A 109 -2.94 4.33 -13.18
N THR A 110 -4.09 3.95 -12.62
CA THR A 110 -5.11 4.91 -12.14
C THR A 110 -4.55 5.85 -11.07
N MET A 111 -3.80 5.31 -10.10
CA MET A 111 -3.17 6.12 -9.06
C MET A 111 -2.09 7.05 -9.63
N ALA A 112 -1.26 6.55 -10.56
CA ALA A 112 -0.26 7.37 -11.24
C ALA A 112 -0.89 8.52 -12.05
N ASP A 113 -2.01 8.27 -12.72
CA ASP A 113 -2.75 9.29 -13.48
C ASP A 113 -3.30 10.38 -12.55
N GLN A 114 -3.74 10.04 -11.34
CA GLN A 114 -4.17 11.02 -10.33
C GLN A 114 -3.00 11.91 -9.87
N ILE A 115 -1.82 11.34 -9.65
CA ILE A 115 -0.61 12.08 -9.27
C ILE A 115 -0.18 13.03 -10.40
N GLU A 116 -0.22 12.57 -11.65
CA GLU A 116 0.06 13.42 -12.82
C GLU A 116 -0.97 14.54 -13.00
N ALA A 117 -2.24 14.27 -12.69
CA ALA A 117 -3.29 15.28 -12.70
C ALA A 117 -3.01 16.39 -11.67
N MET A 118 -2.49 16.05 -10.49
CA MET A 118 -2.07 17.04 -9.48
C MET A 118 -0.92 17.92 -10.01
N ALA A 119 0.12 17.33 -10.59
CA ALA A 119 1.23 18.07 -11.18
C ALA A 119 0.73 19.02 -12.28
N THR A 120 -0.14 18.52 -13.16
CA THR A 120 -0.75 19.29 -14.25
C THR A 120 -1.59 20.46 -13.70
N ALA A 121 -2.30 20.27 -12.59
CA ALA A 121 -3.08 21.33 -11.96
C ALA A 121 -2.19 22.44 -11.39
N ILE A 122 -1.09 22.09 -10.73
CA ILE A 122 -0.11 23.06 -10.20
C ILE A 122 0.52 23.87 -11.34
N GLU A 123 0.95 23.21 -12.41
CA GLU A 123 1.55 23.88 -13.58
C GLU A 123 0.57 24.83 -14.27
N ARG A 124 -0.72 24.48 -14.31
CA ARG A 124 -1.74 25.38 -14.86
C ARG A 124 -2.00 26.60 -13.97
N ALA A 125 -1.81 26.47 -12.65
CA ALA A 125 -2.06 27.55 -11.69
C ALA A 125 -0.88 28.52 -11.55
N ALA A 126 0.37 28.02 -11.67
CA ALA A 126 1.58 28.80 -11.44
C ALA A 126 1.68 30.11 -12.26
N PRO A 127 1.33 30.14 -13.56
CA PRO A 127 1.37 31.38 -14.35
C PRO A 127 0.42 32.47 -13.83
N GLY A 128 -0.74 32.09 -13.26
CA GLY A 128 -1.70 33.05 -12.71
C GLY A 128 -1.18 33.74 -11.46
N PHE A 129 -0.46 33.00 -10.61
CA PHE A 129 0.24 33.55 -9.46
C PHE A 129 1.39 34.48 -9.89
N ASP A 130 2.22 34.06 -10.85
CA ASP A 130 3.33 34.87 -11.37
C ASP A 130 2.84 36.22 -11.93
N ALA A 131 1.79 36.20 -12.75
CA ALA A 131 1.21 37.41 -13.34
C ALA A 131 0.67 38.37 -12.26
N SER A 132 0.00 37.83 -11.24
CA SER A 132 -0.57 38.63 -10.15
C SER A 132 0.53 39.25 -9.27
N ALA A 133 1.53 38.47 -8.89
CA ALA A 133 2.68 38.95 -8.12
C ALA A 133 3.48 40.00 -8.90
N THR A 134 3.70 39.78 -10.20
CA THR A 134 4.36 40.74 -11.08
C THR A 134 3.58 42.05 -11.14
N THR A 135 2.25 42.01 -11.24
CA THR A 135 1.40 43.22 -11.26
C THR A 135 1.54 44.03 -9.96
N LEU A 136 1.62 43.39 -8.80
CA LEU A 136 1.85 44.06 -7.51
C LEU A 136 3.23 44.74 -7.45
N VAL A 137 4.28 44.07 -7.95
CA VAL A 137 5.63 44.64 -8.03
C VAL A 137 5.67 45.83 -9.00
N GLU A 138 5.02 45.71 -10.15
CA GLU A 138 4.94 46.79 -11.15
C GLU A 138 4.20 48.03 -10.63
N ALA A 139 3.13 47.85 -9.85
CA ALA A 139 2.36 48.97 -9.29
C ALA A 139 3.22 49.86 -8.37
N VAL A 140 4.14 49.26 -7.61
CA VAL A 140 5.08 50.00 -6.75
C VAL A 140 6.23 50.58 -7.56
N THR A 141 6.82 49.80 -8.46
CA THR A 141 8.03 50.20 -9.19
C THR A 141 7.77 51.27 -10.27
N LYS A 142 6.56 51.33 -10.82
CA LYS A 142 6.16 52.36 -11.79
C LYS A 142 5.57 53.62 -11.14
N ALA A 143 5.42 53.64 -9.81
CA ALA A 143 4.89 54.81 -9.11
C ALA A 143 5.88 55.99 -9.19
N ALA A 144 5.36 57.21 -9.42
CA ALA A 144 6.19 58.41 -9.49
C ALA A 144 6.79 58.84 -8.14
N LEU A 145 6.23 58.33 -7.03
CA LEU A 145 6.67 58.61 -5.67
C LEU A 145 7.26 57.34 -5.05
N SER A 146 8.47 57.46 -4.49
CA SER A 146 9.11 56.37 -3.76
C SER A 146 8.74 56.44 -2.28
N ILE A 147 7.99 55.44 -1.81
CA ILE A 147 7.66 55.26 -0.39
C ILE A 147 8.42 54.03 0.11
N ALA A 148 9.28 54.21 1.12
CA ALA A 148 10.18 53.16 1.59
C ALA A 148 9.48 51.84 1.96
N ASP A 149 8.32 51.93 2.62
CA ASP A 149 7.51 50.76 2.99
C ASP A 149 6.92 50.06 1.76
N ALA A 150 6.51 50.81 0.73
CA ALA A 150 6.01 50.25 -0.52
C ALA A 150 7.13 49.50 -1.26
N THR A 151 8.34 50.07 -1.32
CA THR A 151 9.53 49.41 -1.90
C THR A 151 9.91 48.13 -1.14
N ARG A 152 9.82 48.15 0.19
CA ARG A 152 10.03 46.94 1.00
C ARG A 152 8.98 45.88 0.69
N PHE A 153 7.71 46.27 0.59
CA PHE A 153 6.62 45.37 0.21
C PHE A 153 6.86 44.73 -1.17
N SER A 154 7.21 45.51 -2.21
CA SER A 154 7.48 44.96 -3.55
C SER A 154 8.66 43.99 -3.57
N ASN A 155 9.73 44.27 -2.82
CA ASN A 155 10.87 43.37 -2.71
C ASN A 155 10.49 42.04 -2.05
N ASN A 156 9.65 42.08 -1.01
CA ASN A 156 9.15 40.87 -0.36
C ASN A 156 8.24 40.07 -1.29
N VAL A 157 7.34 40.73 -2.04
CA VAL A 157 6.48 40.08 -3.03
C VAL A 157 7.31 39.41 -4.12
N ASP A 158 8.35 40.07 -4.65
CA ASP A 158 9.22 39.46 -5.66
C ASP A 158 10.03 38.28 -5.12
N ALA A 159 10.46 38.32 -3.85
CA ALA A 159 11.12 37.19 -3.18
C ALA A 159 10.18 35.97 -3.07
N VAL A 160 8.97 36.18 -2.54
CA VAL A 160 7.94 35.13 -2.43
C VAL A 160 7.56 34.61 -3.82
N ARG A 161 7.45 35.49 -4.82
CA ARG A 161 7.15 35.09 -6.21
C ARG A 161 8.16 34.06 -6.72
N ARG A 162 9.45 34.34 -6.56
CA ARG A 162 10.53 33.45 -7.02
C ARG A 162 10.56 32.14 -6.24
N GLU A 163 10.34 32.19 -4.93
CA GLU A 163 10.31 31.01 -4.07
C GLU A 163 9.15 30.08 -4.44
N VAL A 164 7.94 30.63 -4.60
CA VAL A 164 6.74 29.85 -4.97
C VAL A 164 6.91 29.22 -6.35
N LEU A 165 7.47 29.93 -7.33
CA LEU A 165 7.73 29.35 -8.66
C LEU A 165 8.76 28.22 -8.61
N SER A 166 9.86 28.42 -7.88
CA SER A 166 10.87 27.37 -7.67
C SER A 166 10.28 26.15 -6.94
N ALA A 167 9.42 26.36 -5.95
CA ALA A 167 8.75 25.29 -5.21
C ALA A 167 7.74 24.55 -6.09
N ALA A 168 6.99 25.26 -6.93
CA ALA A 168 6.06 24.67 -7.88
C ALA A 168 6.79 23.74 -8.88
N ASP A 169 7.92 24.17 -9.42
CA ASP A 169 8.75 23.35 -10.34
C ASP A 169 9.26 22.07 -9.64
N LEU A 170 9.78 22.20 -8.42
CA LEU A 170 10.27 21.06 -7.63
C LEU A 170 9.15 20.06 -7.32
N ILE A 171 8.00 20.53 -6.85
CA ILE A 171 6.85 19.67 -6.54
C ILE A 171 6.35 18.97 -7.80
N CYS A 172 6.26 19.67 -8.94
CA CYS A 172 5.84 19.04 -10.20
C CYS A 172 6.81 17.95 -10.66
N TRP A 173 8.11 18.14 -10.45
CA TRP A 173 9.11 17.10 -10.71
C TRP A 173 8.95 15.88 -9.79
N GLU A 174 8.80 16.11 -8.48
CA GLU A 174 8.60 15.03 -7.49
C GLU A 174 7.32 14.23 -7.76
N LEU A 175 6.20 14.91 -8.05
CA LEU A 175 4.93 14.27 -8.37
C LEU A 175 5.07 13.37 -9.60
N ARG A 176 5.72 13.85 -10.68
CA ARG A 176 5.95 13.00 -11.86
C ARG A 176 6.86 11.82 -11.58
N SER A 177 7.91 12.02 -10.79
CA SER A 177 8.79 10.94 -10.33
C SER A 177 8.01 9.90 -9.51
N ALA A 178 7.10 10.35 -8.64
CA ALA A 178 6.20 9.48 -7.88
C ALA A 178 5.23 8.72 -8.80
N ALA A 179 4.64 9.36 -9.81
CA ALA A 179 3.76 8.69 -10.78
C ALA A 179 4.49 7.56 -11.54
N VAL A 180 5.72 7.81 -12.01
CA VAL A 180 6.55 6.78 -12.68
C VAL A 180 6.85 5.62 -11.75
N ARG A 181 7.28 5.89 -10.50
CA ARG A 181 7.52 4.85 -9.48
C ARG A 181 6.26 4.05 -9.16
N THR A 182 5.10 4.71 -9.19
CA THR A 182 3.80 4.08 -8.95
C THR A 182 3.44 3.10 -10.04
N ARG A 183 3.56 3.48 -11.32
CA ARG A 183 3.32 2.55 -12.44
C ARG A 183 4.26 1.36 -12.42
N ALA A 184 5.50 1.57 -11.97
CA ALA A 184 6.51 0.52 -11.83
C ALA A 184 6.30 -0.41 -10.61
N GLY A 185 5.32 -0.12 -9.73
CA GLY A 185 5.08 -0.92 -8.51
C GLY A 185 6.10 -0.71 -7.40
N ASN A 186 6.89 0.37 -7.47
CA ASN A 186 7.94 0.70 -6.52
C ASN A 186 7.55 1.84 -5.57
N ALA A 187 6.28 2.27 -5.60
CA ALA A 187 5.82 3.39 -4.81
C ALA A 187 5.34 2.93 -3.43
N ASN A 188 6.04 3.38 -2.39
CA ASN A 188 5.54 3.39 -1.01
C ASN A 188 4.58 4.58 -0.83
N LEU A 189 3.52 4.65 -1.64
CA LEU A 189 2.45 5.59 -1.37
C LEU A 189 1.63 4.98 -0.25
N ALA A 190 1.77 5.55 0.96
CA ALA A 190 0.92 5.20 2.08
C ALA A 190 -0.54 5.24 1.60
N ASP A 191 -1.26 4.15 1.82
CA ASP A 191 -2.64 3.99 1.39
C ASP A 191 -3.48 5.14 2.01
N PRO A 192 -4.10 6.01 1.19
CA PRO A 192 -4.96 7.06 1.73
C PRO A 192 -6.14 6.48 2.53
N SER A 193 -6.51 5.21 2.35
CA SER A 193 -7.53 4.54 3.16
C SER A 193 -7.11 4.35 4.64
N LEU A 194 -5.80 4.23 4.90
CA LEU A 194 -5.24 4.24 6.25
C LEU A 194 -5.06 5.68 6.77
N SER A 195 -4.82 6.65 5.87
CA SER A 195 -4.70 8.07 6.22
C SER A 195 -6.03 8.74 6.62
N VAL A 196 -7.18 8.21 6.19
CA VAL A 196 -8.51 8.73 6.59
C VAL A 196 -8.83 8.43 8.06
N SER A 197 -8.12 7.49 8.70
CA SER A 197 -8.37 7.14 10.10
C SER A 197 -7.60 8.01 11.11
N GLU A 198 -6.69 8.88 10.67
CA GLU A 198 -5.86 9.71 11.59
C GLU A 198 -6.22 11.21 11.56
N GLN A 199 -7.45 11.56 11.20
CA GLN A 199 -7.90 12.96 11.30
C GLN A 199 -9.36 13.09 11.76
N LEU A 200 -9.72 12.39 12.83
CA LEU A 200 -10.62 13.00 13.81
C LEU A 200 -9.77 13.97 14.62
N LEU A 201 -10.11 15.25 14.49
CA LEU A 201 -9.55 16.37 15.24
C LEU A 201 -9.67 16.14 16.76
N SER A 202 -8.74 15.38 17.33
CA SER A 202 -8.38 15.52 18.74
C SER A 202 -7.70 16.88 18.91
N PRO A 203 -7.91 17.60 20.03
CA PRO A 203 -7.34 18.93 20.23
C PRO A 203 -5.85 18.87 19.94
N GLU A 204 -5.38 19.80 19.11
CA GLU A 204 -4.02 19.86 18.60
C GLU A 204 -3.03 20.00 19.78
N VAL A 205 -2.61 18.88 20.35
CA VAL A 205 -1.55 18.83 21.35
C VAL A 205 -0.29 19.28 20.63
N ASP A 206 0.21 20.45 21.01
CA ASP A 206 1.42 21.02 20.42
C ASP A 206 2.61 20.08 20.72
N ARG A 207 3.09 19.39 19.68
CA ARG A 207 4.13 18.36 19.75
C ARG A 207 5.45 18.90 19.23
N GLN A 208 6.55 18.44 19.83
CA GLN A 208 7.88 18.67 19.33
C GLN A 208 8.53 17.36 18.96
N LEU A 209 9.10 17.28 17.75
CA LEU A 209 9.84 16.11 17.30
C LEU A 209 11.15 16.00 18.09
N ILE A 210 11.32 14.88 18.80
CA ILE A 210 12.48 14.55 19.63
C ILE A 210 12.98 13.14 19.33
N TYR A 211 14.18 12.83 19.82
CA TYR A 211 14.75 11.50 19.75
C TYR A 211 14.77 10.86 21.13
N THR A 212 14.21 9.65 21.26
CA THR A 212 14.15 8.91 22.52
C THR A 212 15.48 8.21 22.82
N LEU A 213 15.93 8.30 24.06
CA LEU A 213 17.11 7.58 24.55
C LEU A 213 16.75 6.34 25.36
N HIS A 214 15.52 6.31 25.89
CA HIS A 214 14.94 5.21 26.66
C HIS A 214 13.50 4.96 26.19
N PRO A 215 12.91 3.78 26.46
CA PRO A 215 11.49 3.54 26.21
C PRO A 215 10.63 4.44 27.11
N LEU A 216 9.62 5.09 26.55
CA LEU A 216 8.79 6.07 27.27
C LEU A 216 7.32 5.67 27.26
N LEU A 217 6.60 6.09 28.29
CA LEU A 217 5.17 5.96 28.46
C LEU A 217 4.59 7.29 28.93
N TRP A 218 3.43 7.67 28.38
CA TRP A 218 2.63 8.80 28.87
C TRP A 218 1.17 8.63 28.45
N ARG A 219 0.30 9.45 29.03
CA ARG A 219 -1.12 9.51 28.73
C ARG A 219 -1.41 10.70 27.84
N GLU A 220 -2.11 10.46 26.75
CA GLU A 220 -2.55 11.48 25.82
C GLU A 220 -3.97 11.15 25.39
N ASP A 221 -4.89 12.11 25.50
CA ASP A 221 -6.30 11.95 25.12
C ASP A 221 -7.03 10.75 25.75
N GLY A 222 -6.59 10.33 26.94
CA GLY A 222 -7.14 9.17 27.66
C GLY A 222 -6.56 7.82 27.23
N GLU A 223 -5.65 7.81 26.27
CA GLU A 223 -4.91 6.62 25.83
C GLU A 223 -3.48 6.63 26.39
N ILE A 224 -2.94 5.44 26.64
CA ILE A 224 -1.55 5.26 27.07
C ILE A 224 -0.70 5.08 25.82
N ARG A 225 0.18 6.03 25.53
CA ARG A 225 1.20 5.90 24.50
C ARG A 225 2.45 5.25 25.07
N ARG A 226 3.03 4.34 24.29
CA ARG A 226 4.32 3.69 24.58
C ARG A 226 5.21 3.82 23.36
N VAL A 227 6.46 4.20 23.58
CA VAL A 227 7.43 4.34 22.49
C VAL A 227 8.75 3.68 22.87
N PRO A 228 9.45 3.05 21.93
CA PRO A 228 10.73 2.44 22.21
C PRO A 228 11.84 3.48 22.38
N ALA A 229 12.98 3.02 22.89
CA ALA A 229 14.23 3.77 22.80
C ALA A 229 14.70 3.91 21.34
N PHE A 230 15.51 4.94 21.08
CA PHE A 230 16.14 5.19 19.78
C PHE A 230 15.15 5.39 18.63
N ALA A 231 14.08 6.13 18.91
CA ALA A 231 13.03 6.43 17.95
C ALA A 231 12.77 7.94 17.84
N LEU A 232 12.33 8.37 16.65
CA LEU A 232 11.81 9.72 16.45
C LEU A 232 10.34 9.77 16.86
N VAL A 233 10.02 10.63 17.83
CA VAL A 233 8.67 10.73 18.41
C VAL A 233 8.26 12.19 18.54
N GLY A 234 7.00 12.48 18.23
CA GLY A 234 6.36 13.75 18.54
C GLY A 234 5.92 13.77 20.01
N LEU A 235 6.76 14.30 20.89
CA LEU A 235 6.44 14.38 22.32
C LEU A 235 5.60 15.64 22.60
N PRO A 236 4.53 15.56 23.41
CA PRO A 236 3.81 16.74 23.87
C PRO A 236 4.73 17.75 24.52
N LYS A 237 4.66 19.03 24.13
CA LYS A 237 5.56 20.07 24.67
C LYS A 237 5.48 20.22 26.19
N ALA A 238 4.36 19.85 26.82
CA ALA A 238 4.22 19.86 28.26
C ALA A 238 5.14 18.86 28.98
N LEU A 239 5.46 17.73 28.34
CA LEU A 239 6.33 16.67 28.88
C LEU A 239 7.80 16.84 28.46
N LEU A 240 8.08 17.74 27.51
CA LEU A 240 9.43 17.97 27.01
C LEU A 240 10.43 18.42 28.09
N PRO A 241 10.10 19.36 29.01
CA PRO A 241 11.05 19.81 30.03
C PRO A 241 11.48 18.67 30.95
N VAL A 242 10.54 17.86 31.44
CA VAL A 242 10.84 16.74 32.35
C VAL A 242 11.63 15.64 31.62
N ALA A 243 11.26 15.33 30.38
CA ALA A 243 11.98 14.33 29.59
C ALA A 243 13.43 14.73 29.28
N LEU A 244 13.69 16.02 29.02
CA LEU A 244 15.05 16.55 28.81
C LEU A 244 15.84 16.63 30.11
N GLN A 245 15.21 17.09 31.21
CA GLN A 245 15.84 17.21 32.52
C GLN A 245 16.38 15.86 33.01
N HIS A 246 15.61 14.79 32.80
CA HIS A 246 15.98 13.43 33.17
C HIS A 246 16.78 12.69 32.08
N GLN A 247 17.14 13.36 30.98
CA GLN A 247 17.93 12.81 29.87
C GLN A 247 17.32 11.54 29.23
N HIS A 248 15.99 11.48 29.19
CA HIS A 248 15.26 10.40 28.53
C HIS A 248 15.03 10.67 27.03
N VAL A 249 15.12 11.94 26.63
CA VAL A 249 15.06 12.39 25.24
C VAL A 249 16.16 13.41 24.96
N ASP A 250 16.43 13.68 23.68
CA ASP A 250 17.34 14.74 23.26
C ASP A 250 16.83 15.40 21.95
N HIS A 251 17.32 16.60 21.66
CA HIS A 251 16.96 17.35 20.45
C HIS A 251 17.64 16.77 19.21
N LEU A 252 16.96 16.86 18.06
CA LEU A 252 17.47 16.31 16.79
C LEU A 252 18.78 16.92 16.31
N ASN A 253 19.05 18.16 16.70
CA ASN A 253 20.29 18.87 16.37
C ASN A 253 21.45 18.52 17.32
N ALA A 254 21.23 17.72 18.36
CA ALA A 254 22.30 17.28 19.25
C ALA A 254 23.24 16.31 18.51
N ARG A 255 24.55 16.57 18.61
CA ARG A 255 25.59 15.73 17.97
C ARG A 255 25.50 14.27 18.41
N ARG A 256 25.10 14.02 19.67
CA ARG A 256 24.86 12.68 20.21
C ARG A 256 23.74 11.97 19.47
N VAL A 257 22.64 12.67 19.16
CA VAL A 257 21.50 12.11 18.42
C VAL A 257 21.89 11.73 17.01
N GLN A 258 22.66 12.56 16.30
CA GLN A 258 23.16 12.20 14.95
C GLN A 258 23.97 10.90 14.94
N THR A 259 24.84 10.71 15.94
CA THR A 259 25.61 9.47 16.10
C THR A 259 24.69 8.28 16.42
N LEU A 260 23.72 8.46 17.32
CA LEU A 260 22.79 7.38 17.71
C LEU A 260 21.86 6.99 16.57
N MET A 261 21.37 7.94 15.78
CA MET A 261 20.56 7.68 14.59
C MET A 261 21.35 6.89 13.54
N HIS A 262 22.65 7.16 13.38
CA HIS A 262 23.49 6.37 12.48
C HIS A 262 23.70 4.93 12.98
N LEU A 263 23.76 4.71 14.29
CA LEU A 263 24.01 3.40 14.90
C LEU A 263 22.74 2.54 15.05
N HIS A 264 21.60 3.16 15.37
CA HIS A 264 20.37 2.47 15.77
C HIS A 264 19.18 2.74 14.84
N GLY A 265 19.31 3.67 13.88
CA GLY A 265 18.21 4.10 13.01
C GLY A 265 17.25 5.05 13.73
N SER A 266 16.04 5.20 13.18
CA SER A 266 15.01 6.12 13.71
C SER A 266 13.64 5.48 13.94
N GLU A 267 13.50 4.19 13.61
CA GLU A 267 12.22 3.46 13.65
C GLU A 267 11.94 2.77 14.99
N GLY A 268 12.95 2.68 15.88
CA GLY A 268 12.84 1.93 17.13
C GLY A 268 12.74 0.42 16.94
N LEU A 269 12.74 -0.35 18.04
CA LEU A 269 12.68 -1.82 18.03
C LEU A 269 11.28 -2.36 18.38
N GLY A 270 10.23 -1.80 17.76
CA GLY A 270 8.84 -2.15 18.05
C GLY A 270 8.31 -1.54 19.36
N GLU A 271 7.00 -1.66 19.63
CA GLU A 271 6.41 -1.12 20.86
C GLU A 271 6.89 -1.89 22.10
N PRO A 272 7.33 -1.21 23.17
CA PRO A 272 7.78 -1.87 24.39
C PRO A 272 6.59 -2.50 25.14
N GLU A 273 6.82 -3.68 25.72
CA GLU A 273 5.83 -4.38 26.54
C GLU A 273 5.46 -3.58 27.79
N ALA A 274 4.24 -3.78 28.30
CA ALA A 274 3.74 -3.03 29.46
C ALA A 274 4.56 -3.24 30.74
N ASP A 275 5.25 -4.38 30.85
CA ASP A 275 6.05 -4.78 32.01
C ASP A 275 7.57 -4.58 31.77
N ASP A 276 7.97 -3.83 30.74
CA ASP A 276 9.38 -3.56 30.47
C ASP A 276 10.01 -2.77 31.64
N PRO A 277 11.04 -3.32 32.32
CA PRO A 277 11.67 -2.66 33.47
C PRO A 277 12.41 -1.36 33.10
N GLN A 278 12.64 -1.09 31.81
CA GLN A 278 13.26 0.13 31.31
C GLN A 278 12.25 1.20 30.88
N LEU A 279 10.95 0.90 30.95
CA LEU A 279 9.89 1.82 30.53
C LEU A 279 9.75 2.99 31.52
N VAL A 280 9.89 4.21 31.00
CA VAL A 280 9.83 5.44 31.81
C VAL A 280 8.47 6.10 31.68
N ASP A 281 7.73 6.25 32.78
CA ASP A 281 6.47 6.99 32.83
C ASP A 281 6.72 8.50 33.01
N LEU A 282 6.49 9.27 31.96
CA LEU A 282 6.72 10.73 31.97
C LEU A 282 5.66 11.49 32.78
N ASP A 283 4.45 10.97 32.93
CA ASP A 283 3.40 11.61 33.73
C ASP A 283 3.65 11.42 35.22
N ALA A 284 4.19 10.26 35.60
CA ALA A 284 4.68 10.01 36.95
C ALA A 284 5.82 10.98 37.29
N LEU A 285 6.82 11.11 36.40
CA LEU A 285 7.94 12.05 36.59
C LEU A 285 7.47 13.51 36.65
N LEU A 286 6.53 13.92 35.79
CA LEU A 286 5.96 15.27 35.83
C LEU A 286 5.20 15.54 37.13
N SER A 287 4.59 14.51 37.72
CA SER A 287 3.85 14.61 39.00
C SER A 287 4.77 14.69 40.20
N GLU A 288 5.95 14.07 40.13
CA GLU A 288 7.01 14.16 41.17
C GLU A 288 7.73 15.52 41.16
N ASP A 289 7.86 16.17 39.99
CA ASP A 289 8.49 17.48 39.84
C ASP A 289 7.58 18.67 40.21
N LYS A 290 6.30 18.43 40.56
CA LYS A 290 5.44 19.46 41.16
C LYS A 290 5.76 19.59 42.65
N PRO A 291 6.28 20.73 43.14
CA PRO A 291 6.51 20.91 44.56
C PRO A 291 5.19 20.80 45.32
N SER A 292 5.15 19.89 46.31
CA SER A 292 4.14 19.80 47.35
C SER A 292 3.75 21.19 47.83
N ALA A 293 2.50 21.59 47.55
CA ALA A 293 1.91 22.78 48.14
C ALA A 293 1.93 22.64 49.67
N GLN A 294 2.45 23.68 50.34
CA GLN A 294 2.24 24.06 51.75
C GLN A 294 2.19 22.93 52.79
N ALA A 295 3.32 22.71 53.47
CA ALA A 295 3.26 22.31 54.88
C ALA A 295 2.79 23.54 55.68
N ASP A 296 1.55 23.45 56.17
CA ASP A 296 0.86 24.45 56.98
C ASP A 296 1.51 24.58 58.37
N VAL A 297 1.47 25.80 58.90
CA VAL A 297 2.03 26.21 60.19
C VAL A 297 1.14 25.71 61.33
N ALA A 298 1.76 25.19 62.40
CA ALA A 298 1.19 25.18 63.74
C ALA A 298 2.23 25.73 64.74
#